data_AF-A0A7C7NUH5-F1
#
_entry.id   AF-A0A7C7NUH5-F1
#
_cell.length_a   1.000
_cell.length_b   1.000
_cell.length_c   1.000
_cell.angle_alpha   90.00
_cell.angle_beta   90.00
_cell.angle_gamma   90.00
#
_symmetry.space_group_name_H-M   'P 1'
#
loop_
_entity.id
_entity.type
_entity.pdbx_description
1 polymer ?
#
loop_
_entity_poly.entity_id
_entity_poly.type
_entity_poly.pdbx_seq_one_letter_code
_entity_poly.pdbx_strand_id
1 'polypeptide(L)' 'HKGAHSGRKGWVKRLMDFLAYADGTNDLVDIADILKVSAHELIEAAKILEKHNLIEVIK' A
#
# COMPACT_ATOMS: atom_id res chain seq x y z
N HIS A 1 2.25 -26.02 -15.01
CA HIS A 1 1.60 -25.61 -13.76
C HIS A 1 2.33 -24.41 -13.16
N LYS A 2 1.74 -23.21 -13.15
CA LYS A 2 2.28 -22.07 -12.38
C LYS A 2 1.58 -22.05 -11.03
N GLY A 3 2.24 -22.63 -10.03
CA GLY A 3 1.74 -22.73 -8.66
C GLY A 3 1.67 -21.34 -8.01
N ALA A 4 0.47 -20.97 -7.59
CA ALA A 4 0.20 -19.77 -6.80
C ALA A 4 0.73 -19.96 -5.36
N HIS A 5 1.98 -19.56 -5.12
CA HIS A 5 2.53 -19.38 -3.78
C HIS A 5 2.89 -17.91 -3.57
N SER A 6 1.93 -16.99 -3.69
CA SER A 6 2.21 -15.54 -3.66
C SER A 6 1.49 -14.74 -2.56
N GLY A 7 0.55 -15.32 -1.82
CA GLY A 7 -0.31 -14.58 -0.89
C GLY A 7 0.44 -13.71 0.13
N ARG A 8 1.48 -14.24 0.79
CA ARG A 8 2.27 -13.49 1.79
C ARG A 8 3.34 -12.58 1.16
N LYS A 9 4.00 -13.02 0.08
CA LYS A 9 5.08 -12.26 -0.57
C LYS A 9 4.55 -11.04 -1.32
N GLY A 10 3.39 -11.19 -1.98
CA GLY A 10 2.70 -10.09 -2.64
C GLY A 10 2.21 -9.03 -1.64
N TRP A 11 1.78 -9.46 -0.45
CA TRP A 11 1.33 -8.55 0.60
C TRP A 11 2.46 -7.69 1.17
N VAL A 12 3.61 -8.29 1.51
CA VAL A 12 4.78 -7.52 1.99
C VAL A 12 5.25 -6.52 0.93
N LYS A 13 5.30 -6.93 -0.34
CA LYS A 13 5.62 -6.02 -1.44
C LYS A 13 4.66 -4.83 -1.48
N ARG A 14 3.35 -5.08 -1.36
CA ARG A 14 2.33 -4.02 -1.40
C ARG A 14 2.46 -3.02 -0.26
N LEU A 15 2.77 -3.47 0.96
CA LEU A 15 3.04 -2.57 2.08
C LEU A 15 4.28 -1.70 1.83
N MET A 16 5.35 -2.28 1.29
CA MET A 16 6.58 -1.54 0.98
C MET A 16 6.39 -0.57 -0.18
N ASP A 17 5.67 -0.98 -1.23
CA ASP A 17 5.31 -0.13 -2.35
C ASP A 17 4.49 1.08 -1.88
N PHE A 18 3.53 0.88 -0.97
CA PHE A 18 2.75 1.96 -0.39
C PHE A 18 3.62 2.92 0.43
N LEU A 19 4.44 2.39 1.35
CA LEU A 19 5.31 3.20 2.22
C LEU A 19 6.32 4.04 1.42
N ALA A 20 6.79 3.54 0.27
CA ALA A 20 7.76 4.25 -0.56
C ALA A 20 7.25 5.63 -1.05
N TYR A 21 5.94 5.83 -1.10
CA TYR A 21 5.32 7.07 -1.59
C TYR A 21 4.44 7.77 -0.54
N ALA A 22 4.28 7.20 0.66
CA ALA A 22 3.52 7.78 1.77
C ALA A 22 4.37 8.81 2.56
N ASP A 23 4.93 9.80 1.86
CA ASP A 23 5.82 10.83 2.41
C ASP A 23 5.11 12.09 2.92
N GLY A 24 3.78 12.09 2.85
CA GLY A 24 2.94 13.23 3.23
C GLY A 24 2.64 14.22 2.10
N THR A 25 3.16 13.99 0.90
CA THR A 25 2.89 14.82 -0.28
C THR A 25 1.91 14.16 -1.26
N ASN A 26 1.83 12.84 -1.25
CA ASN A 26 0.94 12.05 -2.10
C ASN A 26 -0.26 11.54 -1.29
N ASP A 27 -1.47 11.69 -1.82
CA ASP A 27 -2.65 11.07 -1.25
C ASP A 27 -2.81 9.61 -1.70
N LEU A 28 -3.82 8.91 -1.18
CA LEU A 28 -4.08 7.50 -1.52
C LEU A 28 -4.29 7.27 -3.02
N VAL A 29 -4.90 8.22 -3.72
CA VAL A 29 -5.18 8.15 -5.16
C VAL A 29 -3.90 8.38 -5.95
N ASP A 30 -3.09 9.36 -5.56
CA ASP A 30 -1.79 9.62 -6.18
C ASP A 30 -0.89 8.38 -6.11
N ILE A 31 -0.79 7.77 -4.92
CA ILE A 31 0.00 6.55 -4.72
C ILE A 31 -0.54 5.41 -5.59
N ALA A 32 -1.86 5.26 -5.70
CA ALA A 32 -2.48 4.24 -6.56
C ALA A 32 -2.14 4.46 -8.05
N ASP A 33 -2.15 5.70 -8.50
CA ASP A 33 -1.82 6.08 -9.87
C ASP A 33 -0.34 5.87 -10.21
N ILE A 34 0.56 6.11 -9.25
CA ILE A 34 1.99 5.81 -9.38
C ILE A 34 2.21 4.29 -9.49
N LEU A 35 1.56 3.52 -8.62
CA LEU A 35 1.71 2.06 -8.55
C LEU A 35 0.92 1.30 -9.61
N LYS A 36 0.07 1.98 -10.39
CA LYS A 36 -0.81 1.40 -11.43
C LYS A 36 -1.74 0.32 -10.87
N VAL A 37 -2.30 0.56 -9.70
CA VAL A 37 -3.29 -0.30 -9.04
C VAL A 37 -4.54 0.50 -8.69
N SER A 38 -5.63 -0.17 -8.33
CA SER A 38 -6.79 0.56 -7.82
C SER A 38 -6.53 1.09 -6.40
N ALA A 39 -6.99 2.31 -6.11
CA ALA A 39 -6.92 2.86 -4.75
C ALA A 39 -7.60 1.94 -3.71
N HIS A 40 -8.65 1.23 -4.12
CA HIS A 40 -9.34 0.25 -3.29
C HIS A 40 -8.41 -0.85 -2.77
N GLU A 41 -7.48 -1.32 -3.59
CA GLU A 41 -6.48 -2.32 -3.17
C GLU A 41 -5.45 -1.78 -2.17
N LEU A 42 -5.28 -0.46 -2.09
CA LEU A 42 -4.36 0.18 -1.15
C LEU A 42 -5.01 0.54 0.19
N ILE A 43 -6.35 0.58 0.26
CA ILE A 43 -7.09 0.90 1.50
C ILE A 43 -6.70 -0.05 2.63
N GLU A 44 -6.61 -1.35 2.35
CA GLU A 44 -6.26 -2.34 3.37
C GLU A 44 -4.82 -2.15 3.88
N ALA A 45 -3.89 -1.84 2.96
CA ALA A 45 -2.50 -1.56 3.31
C ALA A 45 -2.40 -0.32 4.19
N ALA A 46 -3.04 0.79 3.79
CA ALA A 46 -3.08 2.03 4.55
C ALA A 46 -3.63 1.82 5.96
N LYS A 47 -4.78 1.13 6.09
CA LYS A 47 -5.40 0.84 7.39
C LYS A 47 -4.50 0.01 8.30
N ILE A 48 -3.80 -0.99 7.76
CA ILE A 48 -2.90 -1.84 8.55
C ILE A 48 -1.70 -1.02 9.01
N LEU A 49 -1.10 -0.22 8.12
CA LEU A 49 0.04 0.62 8.47
C LEU A 49 -0.32 1.67 9.52
N GLU A 50 -1.47 2.34 9.36
CA GLU A 50 -1.99 3.33 10.32
C GLU A 50 -2.30 2.68 11.67
N LYS A 51 -3.00 1.55 11.69
CA LYS A 51 -3.31 0.79 12.92
C LYS A 51 -2.07 0.43 13.72
N HIS A 52 -0.94 0.21 13.05
CA HIS A 52 0.33 -0.12 13.67
C HIS A 52 1.25 1.10 13.86
N ASN A 53 0.74 2.33 13.67
CA ASN A 53 1.46 3.60 13.80
C ASN A 53 2.70 3.71 12.91
N LEU A 54 2.66 3.10 11.72
CA LEU A 54 3.74 3.17 10.72
C LEU A 54 3.56 4.35 9.76
N ILE A 55 2.34 4.84 9.63
CA ILE A 55 1.97 6.06 8.91
C ILE A 55 0.95 6.84 9.73
N GLU A 56 0.78 8.12 9.41
CA GLU A 56 -0.28 8.97 9.95
C GLU A 56 -1.00 9.69 8.82
N VAL A 57 -2.26 10.07 9.05
CA VAL A 57 -3.02 10.89 8.11
C VAL A 57 -2.65 12.35 8.33
N ILE A 58 -2.02 12.95 7.32
CA ILE A 58 -1.71 14.38 7.31
C ILE A 58 -2.94 15.17 6.85
N LYS A 59 -3.16 16.34 7.44
CA LYS A 59 -4.28 17.24 7.15
C LYS A 59 -3.96 18.24 6.05
#